data_AF-A0A7G2T4P6-F1
#
_entry.id   AF-A0A7G2T4P6-F1
#
_cell.length_a   1.000
_cell.length_b   1.000
_cell.length_c   1.000
_cell.angle_alpha   90.00
_cell.angle_beta   90.00
_cell.angle_gamma   90.00
#
_symmetry.space_group_name_H-M   'P 1'
#
loop_
_entity.id
_entity.type
_entity.pdbx_description
1 polymer ?
#
loop_
_entity_poly.entity_id
_entity_poly.type
_entity_poly.pdbx_seq_one_letter_code
_entity_poly.pdbx_strand_id
1 'polypeptide(L)'
;MANQDESVELVRAAHKRTIEDILKERVRQNEKFGWNRNHHPAEWLMILGEEVGEVNEEGINYTFNPDRLKPMNLLDMRKELVQVAAVAMAFIEDLDDNYLPKYKNSEQ
;
A
#
# COMPACT_ATOMS: atom_id res chain seq x y z
N MET A 1 20.34 -23.00 -13.00
CA MET A 1 20.50 -21.53 -13.03
C MET A 1 19.49 -21.03 -14.04
N ALA A 2 18.49 -20.24 -13.62
CA ALA A 2 17.50 -19.70 -14.55
C ALA A 2 18.20 -18.81 -15.59
N ASN A 3 17.74 -18.83 -16.85
CA ASN A 3 18.20 -17.93 -17.90
C ASN A 3 17.88 -16.47 -17.48
N GLN A 4 18.71 -15.51 -17.86
CA GLN A 4 18.48 -14.08 -17.62
C GLN A 4 17.09 -13.63 -18.11
N ASP A 5 16.59 -14.13 -19.24
CA ASP A 5 15.23 -13.83 -19.72
C ASP A 5 14.13 -14.39 -18.80
N GLU A 6 14.32 -15.60 -18.29
CA GLU A 6 13.39 -16.26 -17.35
C GLU A 6 13.31 -15.48 -16.03
N SER A 7 14.45 -14.92 -15.58
CA SER A 7 14.48 -14.07 -14.39
C SER A 7 13.74 -12.73 -14.58
N VAL A 8 13.82 -12.13 -15.76
CA VAL A 8 13.09 -10.89 -16.08
C VAL A 8 11.58 -11.13 -16.13
N GLU A 9 11.14 -12.24 -16.72
CA GLU A 9 9.72 -12.58 -16.79
C GLU A 9 9.12 -12.82 -15.38
N LEU A 10 9.85 -13.53 -14.51
CA LEU A 10 9.44 -13.75 -13.13
C LEU A 10 9.29 -12.45 -12.33
N VAL A 11 10.22 -11.51 -12.51
CA VAL A 11 10.17 -10.18 -11.88
C VAL A 11 8.95 -9.39 -12.37
N ARG A 12 8.68 -9.38 -13.68
CA ARG A 12 7.49 -8.72 -14.24
C ARG A 12 6.19 -9.32 -13.71
N ALA A 13 6.13 -10.65 -13.63
CA ALA A 13 4.97 -11.33 -13.06
C ALA A 13 4.79 -10.99 -11.57
N ALA A 14 5.88 -10.88 -10.80
CA ALA A 14 5.83 -10.45 -9.41
C ALA A 14 5.34 -9.01 -9.27
N HIS A 15 5.86 -8.08 -10.07
CA HIS A 15 5.40 -6.68 -10.07
C HIS A 15 3.90 -6.58 -10.36
N LYS A 16 3.42 -7.30 -11.38
CA LYS A 16 2.00 -7.30 -11.74
C LYS A 16 1.13 -7.75 -10.56
N ARG A 17 1.47 -8.88 -9.92
CA ARG A 17 0.73 -9.36 -8.74
C ARG A 17 0.74 -8.37 -7.58
N THR A 18 1.88 -7.75 -7.30
CA THR A 18 1.99 -6.74 -6.23
C THR A 18 1.11 -5.54 -6.51
N ILE A 19 1.14 -5.00 -7.74
CA ILE A 19 0.31 -3.86 -8.13
C ILE A 19 -1.18 -4.23 -8.07
N GLU A 20 -1.56 -5.42 -8.55
CA GLU A 20 -2.95 -5.89 -8.48
C GLU A 20 -3.47 -5.95 -7.03
N ASP A 21 -2.65 -6.36 -6.08
CA ASP A 21 -3.04 -6.40 -4.67
C ASP A 21 -3.20 -4.99 -4.08
N ILE A 22 -2.31 -4.04 -4.45
CA ILE A 22 -2.43 -2.63 -4.04
C ILE A 22 -3.72 -2.02 -4.60
N LEU A 23 -4.04 -2.28 -5.87
CA LEU A 23 -5.26 -1.75 -6.50
C LEU A 23 -6.52 -2.33 -5.86
N LYS A 24 -6.53 -3.63 -5.54
CA LYS A 24 -7.65 -4.26 -4.80
C LYS A 24 -7.83 -3.63 -3.42
N GLU A 25 -6.74 -3.42 -2.69
CA GLU A 25 -6.79 -2.79 -1.38
C GLU A 25 -7.27 -1.34 -1.48
N ARG A 26 -6.81 -0.59 -2.47
CA ARG A 26 -7.28 0.78 -2.71
C ARG A 26 -8.79 0.83 -2.97
N VAL A 27 -9.33 -0.10 -3.77
CA VAL A 27 -10.78 -0.24 -3.98
C VAL A 27 -11.49 -0.56 -2.66
N ARG A 28 -10.99 -1.51 -1.88
CA ARG A 28 -11.57 -1.85 -0.56
C ARG A 28 -11.61 -0.65 0.39
N GLN A 29 -10.56 0.18 0.40
CA GLN A 29 -10.52 1.41 1.19
C GLN A 29 -11.57 2.43 0.71
N ASN A 30 -11.78 2.55 -0.60
CA ASN A 30 -12.84 3.40 -1.16
C ASN A 30 -14.24 2.91 -0.75
N GLU A 31 -14.47 1.60 -0.79
CA GLU A 31 -15.74 1.03 -0.33
C GLU A 31 -15.98 1.28 1.16
N LYS A 32 -14.92 1.22 1.97
CA LYS A 32 -15.00 1.40 3.43
C LYS A 32 -15.13 2.86 3.86
N PHE A 33 -14.43 3.77 3.20
CA PHE A 33 -14.25 5.16 3.68
C PHE A 33 -14.78 6.23 2.71
N GLY A 34 -15.24 5.83 1.53
CA GLY A 34 -15.70 6.74 0.48
C GLY A 34 -14.56 7.31 -0.37
N TRP A 35 -14.92 7.83 -1.54
CA TRP A 35 -13.98 8.43 -2.50
C TRP A 35 -13.56 9.86 -2.14
N ASN A 36 -14.54 10.73 -1.85
CA ASN A 36 -14.27 12.16 -1.63
C ASN A 36 -13.71 12.41 -0.23
N ARG A 37 -12.38 12.40 -0.12
CA ARG A 37 -11.65 12.52 1.13
C ARG A 37 -10.72 13.73 1.06
N ASN A 38 -11.30 14.94 1.01
CA ASN A 38 -10.61 16.24 1.09
C ASN A 38 -9.97 16.44 2.48
N HIS A 39 -9.01 15.57 2.81
CA HIS A 39 -8.31 15.55 4.08
C HIS A 39 -7.16 16.54 4.02
N HIS A 40 -6.90 17.20 5.15
CA HIS A 40 -5.73 18.03 5.27
C HIS A 40 -4.46 17.16 5.16
N PRO A 41 -3.34 17.62 4.55
CA PRO A 41 -2.12 16.81 4.43
C PRO A 41 -1.61 16.22 5.75
N ALA A 42 -1.83 16.92 6.88
CA ALA A 42 -1.49 16.39 8.19
C ALA A 42 -2.34 15.16 8.59
N GLU A 43 -3.63 15.13 8.23
CA GLU A 43 -4.51 13.98 8.49
C GLU A 43 -4.06 12.78 7.64
N TRP A 44 -3.70 13.01 6.37
CA TRP A 44 -3.14 11.96 5.53
C TRP A 44 -1.81 11.41 6.07
N LEU A 45 -0.92 12.27 6.57
CA LEU A 45 0.31 11.83 7.22
C LEU A 45 0.05 11.00 8.48
N MET A 46 -1.02 11.31 9.23
CA MET A 46 -1.45 10.48 10.35
C MET A 46 -1.95 9.11 9.89
N ILE A 47 -2.81 9.06 8.86
CA ILE A 47 -3.35 7.81 8.30
C ILE A 47 -2.21 6.94 7.74
N LEU A 48 -1.30 7.52 6.98
CA LEU A 48 -0.13 6.81 6.44
C LEU A 48 0.79 6.33 7.58
N GLY A 49 0.97 7.15 8.61
CA GLY A 49 1.76 6.81 9.79
C GLY A 49 1.19 5.62 10.57
N GLU A 50 -0.14 5.51 10.66
CA GLU A 50 -0.82 4.37 11.28
C GLU A 50 -0.47 3.06 10.56
N GLU A 51 -0.63 3.01 9.24
CA GLU A 51 -0.32 1.80 8.44
C GLU A 51 1.16 1.40 8.54
N VAL A 52 2.07 2.39 8.58
CA VAL A 52 3.50 2.14 8.83
C VAL A 52 3.72 1.60 10.25
N GLY A 53 2.95 2.06 11.23
CA GLY A 53 2.91 1.54 12.59
C GLY A 53 2.54 0.05 12.63
N GLU A 54 1.51 -0.36 11.90
CA GLU A 54 1.10 -1.77 11.82
C GLU A 54 2.19 -2.66 11.18
N VAL A 55 2.88 -2.17 10.13
CA VAL A 55 4.05 -2.87 9.56
C VAL A 55 5.16 -3.06 10.61
N ASN A 56 5.44 -2.01 11.41
CA ASN A 56 6.44 -2.08 12.47
C ASN A 56 6.03 -3.07 13.57
N GLU A 57 4.76 -3.09 13.95
CA GLU A 57 4.23 -4.06 14.91
C GLU A 57 4.45 -5.50 14.44
N GLU A 58 4.19 -5.79 13.16
CA GLU A 58 4.44 -7.13 12.61
C GLU A 58 5.93 -7.49 12.55
N GLY A 59 6.81 -6.50 12.33
CA GLY A 59 8.27 -6.70 12.40
C GLY A 59 8.77 -6.98 13.82
N ILE A 60 8.23 -6.27 14.80
CA ILE A 60 8.51 -6.51 16.23
C ILE A 60 8.01 -7.90 16.62
N ASN A 61 6.77 -8.25 16.27
CA ASN A 61 6.19 -9.55 16.57
C ASN A 61 7.00 -10.69 15.93
N TYR A 62 7.39 -10.57 14.67
CA TYR A 62 8.26 -11.57 14.00
C TYR A 62 9.59 -11.81 14.74
N THR A 63 10.14 -10.75 15.32
CA THR A 63 11.48 -10.77 15.94
C THR A 63 11.43 -11.23 17.40
N PHE A 64 10.44 -10.75 18.16
CA PHE A 64 10.46 -10.81 19.62
C PHE A 64 9.28 -11.55 20.24
N ASN A 65 8.23 -11.90 19.48
CA ASN A 65 7.05 -12.56 20.02
C ASN A 65 7.13 -14.09 19.78
N PRO A 66 7.48 -14.89 20.80
CA PRO A 66 7.60 -16.34 20.65
C PRO A 66 6.25 -17.05 20.50
N ASP A 67 5.15 -16.39 20.89
CA ASP A 67 3.81 -16.97 20.88
C ASP A 67 3.11 -16.79 19.53
N ARG A 68 3.63 -15.91 18.65
CA ARG A 68 3.09 -15.69 17.30
C ARG A 68 3.88 -16.49 16.26
N LEU A 69 3.16 -17.12 15.33
CA LEU A 69 3.79 -17.92 14.29
C LEU A 69 4.48 -17.01 13.28
N LYS A 70 5.81 -17.14 13.14
CA LYS A 70 6.61 -16.35 12.18
C LYS A 70 6.06 -16.28 10.75
N PRO A 71 5.56 -17.37 10.13
CA PRO A 71 4.95 -17.28 8.80
C PRO A 71 3.69 -16.40 8.77
N MET A 72 2.92 -16.36 9.87
CA MET A 72 1.76 -15.49 10.00
C MET A 72 2.19 -14.02 10.08
N ASN A 73 3.24 -13.70 10.85
CA ASN A 73 3.81 -12.34 10.88
C ASN A 73 4.26 -11.85 9.50
N LEU A 74 4.89 -12.70 8.69
CA LEU A 74 5.33 -12.29 7.35
C LEU A 74 4.17 -12.08 6.38
N LEU A 75 3.08 -12.86 6.52
CA LEU A 75 1.86 -12.67 5.73
C LEU A 75 1.15 -11.38 6.13
N ASP A 76 1.02 -11.12 7.43
CA ASP A 76 0.40 -9.91 7.97
C ASP A 76 1.25 -8.68 7.60
N MET A 77 2.57 -8.74 7.78
CA MET A 77 3.48 -7.69 7.34
C MET A 77 3.33 -7.37 5.84
N ARG A 78 3.21 -8.39 4.98
CA ARG A 78 2.96 -8.17 3.55
C ARG A 78 1.63 -7.46 3.34
N LYS A 79 0.58 -7.85 4.06
CA LYS A 79 -0.73 -7.20 4.00
C LYS A 79 -0.63 -5.74 4.42
N GLU A 80 0.06 -5.41 5.51
CA GLU A 80 0.18 -4.03 5.99
C GLU A 80 1.04 -3.17 5.02
N LEU A 81 2.07 -3.74 4.41
CA LEU A 81 2.82 -3.05 3.34
C LEU A 81 1.94 -2.74 2.11
N VAL A 82 0.99 -3.61 1.77
CA VAL A 82 0.01 -3.34 0.70
C VAL A 82 -0.95 -2.21 1.13
N GLN A 83 -1.40 -2.17 2.39
CA GLN A 83 -2.22 -1.08 2.90
C GLN A 83 -1.48 0.26 2.89
N VAL A 84 -0.21 0.30 3.32
CA VAL A 84 0.65 1.49 3.23
C VAL A 84 0.71 2.03 1.80
N ALA A 85 0.95 1.16 0.82
CA ALA A 85 1.02 1.56 -0.59
C ALA A 85 -0.34 2.07 -1.11
N ALA A 86 -1.44 1.44 -0.70
CA ALA A 86 -2.78 1.89 -1.06
C ALA A 86 -3.16 3.24 -0.43
N VAL A 87 -2.75 3.50 0.82
CA VAL A 87 -2.93 4.82 1.46
C VAL A 87 -2.09 5.89 0.79
N ALA A 88 -0.84 5.60 0.44
CA ALA A 88 0.00 6.53 -0.30
C ALA A 88 -0.62 6.89 -1.67
N MET A 89 -1.20 5.90 -2.36
CA MET A 89 -1.96 6.13 -3.60
C MET A 89 -3.19 7.00 -3.34
N ALA A 90 -3.97 6.73 -2.31
CA ALA A 90 -5.14 7.54 -1.94
C ALA A 90 -4.77 9.00 -1.63
N PHE A 91 -3.64 9.22 -0.96
CA PHE A 91 -3.16 10.55 -0.67
C PHE A 91 -2.72 11.29 -1.94
N ILE A 92 -2.07 10.61 -2.89
CA ILE A 92 -1.73 11.21 -4.20
C ILE A 92 -3.00 11.60 -4.95
N GLU A 93 -4.00 10.72 -5.01
CA GLU A 93 -5.32 11.01 -5.63
C GLU A 93 -5.94 12.29 -5.03
N ASP A 94 -5.95 12.41 -3.70
CA ASP A 94 -6.51 13.59 -3.04
C ASP A 94 -5.69 14.87 -3.27
N LEU A 95 -4.35 14.74 -3.31
CA LEU A 95 -3.46 15.85 -3.68
C LEU A 95 -3.74 16.33 -5.10
N ASP A 96 -3.91 15.42 -6.05
CA ASP A 96 -4.19 15.74 -7.44
C ASP A 96 -5.59 16.37 -7.62
N ASP A 97 -6.60 15.86 -6.92
CA ASP A 97 -7.98 16.33 -7.02
C ASP A 97 -8.21 17.69 -6.33
N ASN A 98 -7.58 17.92 -5.16
CA ASN A 98 -7.90 19.03 -4.27
C ASN A 98 -6.78 20.06 -4.10
N TYR A 99 -5.50 19.69 -4.31
CA TYR A 99 -4.36 20.58 -4.04
C TYR A 99 -3.53 20.94 -5.28
N LEU A 100 -3.57 20.13 -6.34
CA LEU A 100 -2.73 20.29 -7.54
C LEU A 100 -3.57 20.35 -8.83
N PRO A 101 -4.19 21.51 -9.14
CA PRO A 101 -5.12 21.66 -10.27
C PRO A 101 -4.56 21.28 -11.65
N LYS A 102 -3.22 21.28 -11.82
CA LYS A 102 -2.57 20.87 -13.07
C LYS A 102 -2.76 19.39 -13.41
N TYR A 103 -3.07 18.54 -12.41
CA TYR A 103 -3.30 17.11 -12.58
C TYR A 103 -4.80 16.76 -12.63
N LYS A 104 -5.67 17.69 -12.24
CA LYS A 104 -7.13 17.53 -12.28
C LYS A 104 -7.71 17.31 -13.69
N ASN A 105 -6.99 17.72 -14.75
CA ASN A 105 -7.45 17.66 -16.14
C ASN A 105 -6.35 17.28 -17.15
N SER A 106 -5.27 16.57 -16.74
CA SER A 106 -4.17 16.26 -17.68
C SER A 106 -4.49 15.12 -18.67
N GLU A 107 -5.66 14.49 -18.59
CA GLU A 107 -6.19 13.60 -19.64
C GLU A 107 -7.70 13.81 -19.81
N GLN A 108 -8.09 14.85 -20.56
CA GLN A 108 -9.28 14.85 -21.42
C GLN A 108 -8.83 15.10 -22.85
#